data_AF-A0A810Q3E0-F1
#
_entry.id   AF-A0A810Q3E0-F1
#
_cell.length_a   1.000
_cell.length_b   1.000
_cell.length_c   1.000
_cell.angle_alpha   90.00
_cell.angle_beta   90.00
_cell.angle_gamma   90.00
#
_symmetry.space_group_name_H-M   'P 1'
#
loop_
_entity.id
_entity.type
_entity.pdbx_description
1 polymer ?
#
loop_
_entity_poly.entity_id
_entity_poly.type
_entity_poly.pdbx_seq_one_letter_code
_entity_poly.pdbx_strand_id
1 'polypeptide(L)' 'MKCPFCGEEMRQGKLRTRGENYFAPDSCKTPVLYTKKSIKKAGAIPVSPDAVSVCEANWNPAFLCPKCRKYIADY' A
#
# COMPACT_ATOMS: atom_id res chain seq x y z
N MET A 1 3.78 -14.34 -2.58
CA MET A 1 4.22 -14.43 -3.99
C MET A 1 5.66 -13.92 -4.13
N LYS A 2 6.41 -14.30 -5.18
CA LYS A 2 7.75 -13.75 -5.45
C LYS A 2 7.67 -12.52 -6.35
N CYS A 3 8.54 -11.54 -6.11
CA CYS A 3 8.66 -10.34 -6.91
C CYS A 3 9.19 -10.70 -8.31
N PRO A 4 8.47 -10.36 -9.40
CA PRO A 4 8.90 -10.70 -10.75
C PRO A 4 10.16 -9.93 -11.18
N PHE A 5 10.55 -8.87 -10.46
CA PHE A 5 11.71 -8.04 -10.78
C PHE A 5 13.00 -8.46 -10.06
N CYS A 6 12.90 -9.02 -8.85
CA CYS A 6 14.08 -9.32 -8.03
C CYS A 6 14.04 -10.67 -7.32
N GLY A 7 12.97 -11.46 -7.49
CA GLY A 7 12.80 -12.79 -6.88
C GLY A 7 12.46 -12.80 -5.38
N GLU A 8 12.51 -11.65 -4.71
CA GLU A 8 12.26 -11.51 -3.27
C GLU A 8 10.81 -11.86 -2.89
N GLU A 9 10.59 -12.37 -1.68
CA GLU A 9 9.24 -12.58 -1.17
C GLU A 9 8.49 -11.25 -1.00
N MET A 10 7.26 -11.20 -1.53
CA MET A 10 6.39 -10.02 -1.44
C MET A 10 5.44 -10.14 -0.27
N ARG A 11 5.17 -9.00 0.38
CA ARG A 11 4.20 -8.88 1.47
C ARG A 11 2.80 -8.75 0.90
N GLN A 12 1.88 -9.55 1.39
CA GLN A 12 0.46 -9.44 1.08
C GLN A 12 -0.18 -8.32 1.91
N GLY A 13 -1.17 -7.66 1.31
CA GLY A 13 -1.95 -6.63 1.94
C GLY A 13 -2.97 -6.09 0.96
N LYS A 14 -3.33 -4.84 1.16
CA LYS A 14 -4.33 -4.17 0.33
C LYS A 14 -3.84 -2.80 -0.07
N LEU A 15 -4.12 -2.42 -1.30
CA LEU A 15 -3.89 -1.08 -1.79
C LEU A 15 -5.11 -0.22 -1.45
N ARG A 16 -4.89 1.01 -0.95
CA ARG A 16 -5.98 1.97 -0.71
C ARG A 16 -5.69 3.27 -1.47
N THR A 17 -6.71 3.75 -2.18
CA THR A 17 -6.62 4.93 -3.04
C THR A 17 -7.69 5.98 -2.71
N ARG A 18 -7.81 6.35 -1.41
CA ARG A 18 -8.70 7.42 -0.95
C ARG A 18 -7.93 8.42 -0.11
N GLY A 19 -7.89 9.68 -0.53
CA GLY A 19 -6.99 10.67 0.07
C GLY A 19 -5.59 10.39 -0.43
N GLU A 20 -4.74 9.71 0.34
CA GLU A 20 -3.39 9.32 -0.10
C GLU A 20 -3.35 7.86 -0.56
N ASN A 21 -2.54 7.56 -1.58
CA ASN A 21 -2.28 6.19 -2.00
C ASN A 21 -1.31 5.50 -1.03
N TYR A 22 -1.76 4.44 -0.35
CA TYR A 22 -0.90 3.65 0.52
C TYR A 22 -1.21 2.14 0.48
N PHE A 23 -0.19 1.35 0.76
CA PHE A 23 -0.27 -0.10 0.94
C PHE A 23 -0.43 -0.41 2.43
N ALA A 24 -1.46 -1.18 2.77
CA ALA A 24 -1.70 -1.68 4.12
C ALA A 24 -1.40 -3.18 4.16
N PRO A 25 -0.33 -3.62 4.88
CA PRO A 25 -0.16 -5.03 5.22
C PRO A 25 -1.38 -5.57 5.98
N ASP A 26 -1.69 -6.85 5.86
CA ASP A 26 -2.88 -7.46 6.50
C ASP A 26 -2.94 -7.28 8.03
N SER A 27 -1.79 -7.10 8.69
CA SER A 27 -1.70 -6.86 10.13
C SER A 27 -1.86 -5.40 10.56
N CYS A 28 -2.02 -4.46 9.61
CA CYS A 28 -2.08 -3.03 9.92
C CYS A 28 -3.49 -2.53 10.21
N LYS A 29 -3.59 -1.63 11.19
CA LYS A 29 -4.83 -0.92 11.49
C LYS A 29 -5.07 0.17 10.43
N THR A 30 -6.33 0.45 10.13
CA THR A 30 -6.67 1.54 9.21
C THR A 30 -6.29 2.89 9.84
N PRO A 31 -5.48 3.74 9.18
CA PRO A 31 -5.13 5.05 9.70
C PRO A 31 -6.38 5.93 9.84
N VAL A 32 -6.43 6.67 10.97
CA VAL A 32 -7.55 7.57 11.32
C VAL A 32 -7.58 8.81 10.41
N LEU A 33 -6.40 9.29 9.99
CA LEU A 33 -6.24 10.43 9.10
C LEU A 33 -5.42 10.00 7.87
N TYR A 34 -5.73 10.58 6.71
CA TYR A 34 -5.04 10.28 5.45
C TYR A 34 -3.76 11.13 5.27
N THR A 35 -3.09 11.48 6.36
CA THR A 35 -1.80 12.20 6.29
C THR A 35 -0.65 11.21 6.28
N LYS A 36 0.45 11.51 5.55
CA LYS A 36 1.67 10.68 5.52
C LYS A 36 2.15 10.27 6.92
N LYS A 37 2.05 11.17 7.91
CA LYS A 37 2.44 10.91 9.31
C LYS A 37 1.53 9.88 9.98
N SER A 38 0.21 9.96 9.77
CA SER A 38 -0.76 9.01 10.33
C SER A 38 -0.66 7.63 9.66
N ILE A 39 -0.47 7.61 8.34
CA ILE A 39 -0.26 6.37 7.55
C ILE A 39 0.96 5.60 8.04
N LYS A 40 2.12 6.28 8.16
CA LYS A 40 3.34 5.64 8.70
C LYS A 40 3.15 5.15 10.14
N LYS A 41 2.46 5.93 10.99
CA LYS A 41 2.17 5.54 12.38
C LYS A 41 1.28 4.29 12.46
N ALA A 42 0.42 4.07 11.48
CA ALA A 42 -0.43 2.89 11.38
C ALA A 42 0.28 1.63 10.82
N GLY A 43 1.57 1.75 10.43
CA GLY A 43 2.33 0.66 9.81
C GLY A 43 2.11 0.52 8.30
N ALA A 44 1.32 1.41 7.69
CA ALA A 44 1.09 1.45 6.26
C ALA A 44 2.22 2.14 5.49
N ILE A 45 2.41 1.74 4.24
CA ILE A 45 3.51 2.20 3.37
C ILE A 45 2.95 3.13 2.30
N PRO A 46 3.33 4.42 2.27
CA PRO A 46 2.89 5.34 1.23
C PRO A 46 3.46 4.91 -0.13
N VAL A 47 2.62 4.83 -1.16
CA VAL A 47 3.01 4.35 -2.49
C VAL A 47 3.21 5.48 -3.51
N SER A 48 2.87 6.72 -3.16
CA SER A 48 3.24 7.89 -3.92
C SER A 48 3.60 9.05 -2.98
N PRO A 49 4.62 9.85 -3.32
CA PRO A 49 4.92 11.06 -2.57
C PRO A 49 3.84 12.15 -2.75
N ASP A 50 3.08 12.21 -3.85
CA ASP A 50 2.21 13.38 -4.11
C ASP A 50 0.84 13.04 -4.73
N ALA A 51 0.49 11.76 -4.85
CA ALA A 51 -0.78 11.37 -5.45
C ALA A 51 -1.89 11.30 -4.39
N VAL A 52 -2.62 12.42 -4.27
CA VAL A 52 -3.91 12.45 -3.60
C VAL A 52 -4.95 11.89 -4.58
N SER A 53 -5.49 10.70 -4.32
CA SER A 53 -6.55 10.10 -5.14
C SER A 53 -7.91 10.30 -4.49
N VAL A 54 -8.86 10.85 -5.26
CA VAL A 54 -10.26 11.07 -4.83
C VAL A 54 -11.15 9.86 -5.14
N CYS A 55 -10.54 8.74 -5.55
CA CYS A 55 -11.26 7.53 -5.96
C CYS A 55 -11.93 6.81 -4.77
N GLU A 56 -12.92 5.98 -5.09
CA GLU A 56 -13.60 5.10 -4.13
C GLU A 56 -12.60 4.27 -3.33
N ALA A 57 -12.96 3.93 -2.09
CA ALA A 57 -12.14 3.09 -1.22
C ALA A 57 -12.11 1.66 -1.77
N ASN A 58 -11.32 1.43 -2.81
CA ASN A 58 -11.09 0.09 -3.30
C ASN A 58 -10.00 -0.56 -2.45
N TRP A 59 -10.31 -1.75 -1.92
CA TRP A 59 -9.40 -2.55 -1.09
C TRP A 59 -8.94 -3.74 -1.91
N ASN A 60 -8.37 -3.47 -3.09
CA ASN A 60 -7.89 -4.54 -3.95
C ASN A 60 -6.75 -5.29 -3.24
N PRO A 61 -6.81 -6.63 -3.20
CA PRO A 61 -5.67 -7.44 -2.79
C PRO A 61 -4.44 -7.00 -3.57
N ALA A 62 -3.36 -6.78 -2.84
CA ALA A 62 -2.12 -6.31 -3.40
C ALA A 62 -0.93 -6.98 -2.74
N PHE A 63 0.18 -7.00 -3.46
CA PHE A 63 1.44 -7.51 -2.98
C PHE A 63 2.51 -6.46 -3.17
N LEU A 64 3.30 -6.19 -2.12
CA LEU A 64 4.38 -5.20 -2.14
C LEU A 64 5.73 -5.89 -1.96
N CYS A 65 6.67 -5.61 -2.87
CA CYS A 65 8.06 -6.02 -2.70
C CYS A 65 8.79 -5.00 -1.80
N PRO A 66 9.31 -5.41 -0.63
CA PRO A 66 9.99 -4.49 0.29
C PRO A 66 11.32 -3.95 -0.28
N LYS A 67 11.99 -4.73 -1.15
CA LYS A 67 13.28 -4.38 -1.75
C LYS A 67 13.13 -3.41 -2.92
N CYS A 68 12.27 -3.75 -3.88
CA CYS A 68 12.06 -2.92 -5.08
C CYS A 68 11.09 -1.76 -4.88
N ARG A 69 10.31 -1.77 -3.78
CA ARG A 69 9.19 -0.85 -3.52
C ARG A 69 8.16 -0.79 -4.65
N LYS A 70 8.02 -1.91 -5.39
CA LYS A 70 7.00 -2.11 -6.42
C LYS A 70 5.86 -2.93 -5.86
N TYR A 71 4.64 -2.66 -6.31
CA TYR A 71 3.45 -3.44 -5.95
C TYR A 71 2.75 -3.99 -7.19
N ILE A 72 2.00 -5.07 -6.98
CA ILE A 72 1.09 -5.69 -7.94
C ILE A 72 -0.26 -5.74 -7.25
N ALA A 73 -1.31 -5.29 -7.92
CA ALA A 73 -2.67 -5.30 -7.39
C ALA A 73 -3.60 -5.93 -8.43
N ASP A 74 -4.57 -6.70 -7.98
CA ASP A 74 -5.67 -7.14 -8.83
C ASP A 74 -6.50 -5.91 -9.23
N TYR A 75 -7.05 -5.89 -10.45
CA TYR A 75 -7.86 -4.78 -10.96
C TYR A 75 -9.36 -5.09 -10.88
#